data_AF-A0A1B6FY71-F1
#
_entry.id   AF-A0A1B6FY71-F1
#
_cell.length_a   1.000
_cell.length_b   1.000
_cell.length_c   1.000
_cell.angle_alpha   90.00
_cell.angle_beta   90.00
_cell.angle_gamma   90.00
#
_symmetry.space_group_name_H-M   'P 1'
#
loop_
_entity.id
_entity.type
_entity.pdbx_description
1 polymer ?
#
loop_
_entity_poly.entity_id
_entity_poly.type
_entity_poly.pdbx_seq_one_letter_code
_entity_poly.pdbx_strand_id
1 'polypeptide(L)'
;LHVWSGISVGMNGPLEGFVRTRPRKNPPADELPGIYGLDCEMCYTTTGLELARVTVVARDGKLVYDSIVRPESEVIDYNTRFSGVSAKDYSNGRCPKTLREVQNDLMGFIKADTILIGHGLENDLRALKMIHNTCVDTSVIFPHHFGLPYRRSLKSLAIYLLNRSIQTSPAGHDSSEDARTCIGLMLYRIQKDYHLNLKFSV
;
A
#
# COMPACT_ATOMS: atom_id res chain seq x y z
N LEU A 1 -14.91 1.44 19.97
CA LEU A 1 -14.05 2.27 19.11
C LEU A 1 -12.81 2.66 19.92
N HIS A 2 -11.78 1.82 19.93
CA HIS A 2 -10.48 2.16 20.49
C HIS A 2 -9.62 2.76 19.38
N VAL A 3 -9.89 4.01 19.02
CA VAL A 3 -8.91 4.82 18.28
C VAL A 3 -7.97 5.35 19.35
N TRP A 4 -6.80 4.73 19.46
CA TRP A 4 -5.73 5.25 20.30
C TRP A 4 -5.31 6.61 19.73
N SER A 5 -5.59 7.70 20.45
CA SER A 5 -5.26 9.07 20.05
C SER A 5 -3.96 9.59 20.66
N GLY A 6 -3.11 8.71 21.18
CA GLY A 6 -1.97 9.12 22.00
C GLY A 6 -2.39 9.88 23.27
N ILE A 7 -1.41 10.22 24.11
CA ILE A 7 -1.63 10.86 25.42
C ILE A 7 -1.69 12.40 25.29
N SER A 8 -1.36 12.98 24.12
CA SER A 8 -1.39 14.43 23.88
C SER A 8 -1.51 14.79 22.40
N VAL A 9 -2.33 15.80 22.09
CA VAL A 9 -2.48 16.39 20.73
C VAL A 9 -1.14 16.97 20.27
N GLY A 10 -0.64 16.55 19.11
CA GLY A 10 0.55 17.13 18.47
C GLY A 10 1.89 16.44 18.72
N MET A 11 1.92 15.36 19.51
CA MET A 11 3.09 14.47 19.59
C MET A 11 2.72 13.12 18.96
N ASN A 12 3.06 12.94 17.69
CA ASN A 12 3.36 11.60 17.20
C ASN A 12 4.48 11.09 18.11
N GLY A 13 4.35 9.90 18.71
CA GLY A 13 5.44 9.25 19.43
C GLY A 13 6.73 9.26 18.59
N PRO A 14 7.92 9.08 19.20
CA PRO A 14 9.18 9.25 18.47
C PRO A 14 9.09 8.49 17.15
N LEU A 15 9.29 9.20 16.04
CA LEU A 15 9.25 8.68 14.66
C LEU A 15 10.48 7.76 14.43
N GLU A 16 10.77 6.91 15.41
CA GLU A 16 11.90 6.02 15.46
C GLU A 16 11.75 4.95 14.38
N GLY A 17 12.81 4.78 13.60
CA GLY A 17 12.79 3.93 12.42
C GLY A 17 11.99 4.48 11.25
N PHE A 18 11.32 5.64 11.37
CA PHE A 18 10.63 6.25 10.24
C PHE A 18 11.60 6.93 9.29
N VAL A 19 11.45 6.66 7.99
CA VAL A 19 12.17 7.36 6.92
C VAL A 19 11.23 8.33 6.21
N ARG A 20 11.74 9.49 5.81
CA ARG A 20 10.97 10.49 5.06
C ARG A 20 11.44 10.58 3.63
N THR A 21 10.53 10.51 2.67
CA THR A 21 10.83 10.65 1.25
C THR A 21 11.49 12.00 0.96
N ARG A 22 12.46 11.99 0.04
CA ARG A 22 13.26 13.17 -0.30
C ARG A 22 12.84 13.74 -1.66
N PRO A 23 12.95 15.07 -1.87
CA PRO A 23 12.73 15.66 -3.17
C PRO A 23 13.64 15.05 -4.26
N ARG A 24 13.19 15.08 -5.51
CA ARG A 24 14.04 14.76 -6.67
C ARG A 24 15.24 15.72 -6.73
N LYS A 25 16.40 15.19 -7.10
CA LYS A 25 17.58 16.02 -7.39
C LYS A 25 17.51 16.44 -8.85
N ASN A 26 17.45 17.74 -9.11
CA ASN A 26 17.48 18.34 -10.45
C ASN A 26 16.54 17.67 -11.47
N PRO A 27 15.22 17.56 -11.20
CA PRO A 27 14.29 17.01 -12.17
C PRO A 27 14.27 17.89 -13.44
N PRO A 28 14.31 17.31 -14.64
CA PRO A 28 13.96 18.03 -15.87
C PRO A 28 12.59 18.67 -15.73
N ALA A 29 12.40 19.87 -16.29
CA ALA A 29 11.16 20.63 -16.14
C ALA A 29 9.90 19.85 -16.61
N ASP A 30 10.06 18.99 -17.62
CA ASP A 30 8.97 18.22 -18.22
C ASP A 30 8.85 16.78 -17.67
N GLU A 31 9.69 16.38 -16.70
CA GLU A 31 9.64 15.03 -16.15
C GLU A 31 8.50 14.90 -15.13
N LEU A 32 7.42 14.27 -15.58
CA LEU A 32 6.29 13.92 -14.72
C LEU A 32 6.76 13.08 -13.52
N PRO A 33 6.19 13.30 -12.32
CA PRO A 33 6.50 12.47 -11.17
C PRO A 33 6.06 11.02 -11.43
N GLY A 34 6.74 10.08 -10.77
CA GLY A 34 6.33 8.68 -10.77
C GLY A 34 4.93 8.51 -10.17
N ILE A 35 4.15 7.58 -10.72
CA ILE A 35 2.84 7.18 -10.20
C ILE A 35 2.89 5.68 -9.94
N TYR A 36 2.66 5.28 -8.69
CA TYR A 36 2.75 3.89 -8.28
C TYR A 36 1.53 3.47 -7.45
N GLY A 37 1.06 2.25 -7.69
CA GLY A 37 0.16 1.54 -6.79
C GLY A 37 1.00 0.86 -5.70
N LEU A 38 0.61 1.02 -4.44
CA LEU A 38 1.29 0.44 -3.29
C LEU A 38 0.28 -0.37 -2.47
N ASP A 39 0.67 -1.58 -2.08
CA ASP A 39 -0.07 -2.41 -1.15
C ASP A 39 0.91 -3.23 -0.29
N CYS A 40 0.61 -3.33 1.00
CA CYS A 40 1.40 -4.07 1.98
C CYS A 40 0.57 -5.15 2.65
N GLU A 41 1.24 -6.27 2.92
CA GLU A 41 0.69 -7.34 3.75
C GLU A 41 1.38 -7.32 5.11
N MET A 42 0.60 -7.51 6.18
CA MET A 42 1.08 -7.46 7.56
C MET A 42 0.83 -8.77 8.29
N CYS A 43 1.68 -9.03 9.29
CA CYS A 43 1.55 -10.13 10.24
C CYS A 43 1.47 -9.60 11.68
N TYR A 44 0.95 -10.42 12.58
CA TYR A 44 0.90 -10.12 14.02
C TYR A 44 2.16 -10.64 14.69
N THR A 45 2.82 -9.76 15.44
CA THR A 45 4.02 -10.07 16.22
C THR A 45 3.81 -9.70 17.68
N THR A 46 4.81 -9.99 18.52
CA THR A 46 4.82 -9.64 19.94
C THR A 46 4.76 -8.12 20.21
N THR A 47 5.00 -7.27 19.21
CA THR A 47 4.99 -5.80 19.34
C THR A 47 3.87 -5.13 18.55
N GLY A 48 3.03 -5.89 17.83
CA GLY A 48 1.89 -5.38 17.08
C GLY A 48 1.85 -5.90 15.64
N LEU A 49 1.25 -5.12 14.73
CA LEU A 49 1.27 -5.42 13.30
C LEU A 49 2.59 -4.97 12.70
N GLU A 50 3.30 -5.88 12.05
CA GLU A 50 4.54 -5.61 11.31
C GLU A 50 4.41 -6.01 9.84
N LEU A 51 5.20 -5.34 8.99
CA LEU A 51 5.24 -5.60 7.55
C LEU A 51 5.76 -7.01 7.27
N ALA A 52 5.02 -7.76 6.44
CA ALA A 52 5.37 -9.10 5.98
C ALA A 52 5.66 -9.14 4.47
N ARG A 53 5.02 -8.27 3.68
CA ARG A 53 5.29 -8.12 2.24
C ARG A 53 4.95 -6.71 1.79
N VAL A 54 5.67 -6.20 0.81
CA VAL A 54 5.31 -4.96 0.10
C VAL A 54 5.33 -5.19 -1.39
N THR A 55 4.32 -4.67 -2.07
CA THR A 55 4.20 -4.70 -3.52
C THR A 55 4.00 -3.30 -4.06
N VAL A 56 4.75 -2.97 -5.12
CA VAL A 56 4.62 -1.74 -5.87
C VAL A 56 4.41 -2.05 -7.35
N VAL A 57 3.39 -1.43 -7.94
CA VAL A 57 3.09 -1.53 -9.37
C VAL A 57 3.15 -0.16 -10.03
N ALA A 58 3.57 -0.10 -11.28
CA ALA A 58 3.53 1.12 -12.09
C ALA A 58 2.09 1.48 -12.49
N ARG A 59 1.90 2.69 -13.01
CA ARG A 59 0.60 3.17 -13.54
C ARG A 59 -0.01 2.28 -14.64
N ASP A 60 0.79 1.49 -15.34
CA ASP A 60 0.34 0.53 -16.36
C ASP A 60 0.07 -0.86 -15.78
N GLY A 61 0.12 -1.00 -14.45
CA GLY A 61 -0.14 -2.25 -13.72
C GLY A 61 1.07 -3.20 -13.65
N LYS A 62 2.20 -2.89 -14.30
CA LYS A 62 3.38 -3.74 -14.24
C LYS A 62 4.01 -3.74 -12.86
N LEU A 63 4.49 -4.91 -12.44
CA LEU A 63 5.21 -5.06 -11.18
C LEU A 63 6.54 -4.28 -11.22
N VAL A 64 6.77 -3.45 -10.22
CA VAL A 64 8.00 -2.63 -10.06
C VAL A 64 8.84 -3.16 -8.91
N TYR A 65 8.20 -3.50 -7.80
CA TYR A 65 8.85 -4.02 -6.61
C TYR A 65 7.94 -5.02 -5.92
N ASP A 66 8.50 -6.15 -5.47
CA ASP A 66 7.82 -7.14 -4.64
C ASP A 66 8.86 -7.74 -3.71
N SER A 67 8.60 -7.67 -2.40
CA SER A 67 9.53 -8.24 -1.43
C SER A 67 8.82 -8.74 -0.18
N ILE A 68 9.22 -9.94 0.25
CA ILE A 68 8.90 -10.46 1.58
C ILE A 68 9.83 -9.79 2.57
N VAL A 69 9.24 -9.32 3.67
CA VAL A 69 9.92 -8.57 4.71
C VAL A 69 10.00 -9.42 5.96
N ARG A 70 11.19 -9.53 6.54
CA ARG A 70 11.39 -10.17 7.84
C ARG A 70 10.92 -9.22 8.94
N PRO A 71 9.90 -9.59 9.74
CA PRO A 71 9.52 -8.82 10.91
C PRO A 71 10.66 -8.75 11.93
N GLU A 72 10.77 -7.63 12.66
CA GLU A 72 11.83 -7.43 13.64
C GLU A 72 11.56 -8.27 14.91
N SER A 73 10.27 -8.44 15.24
CA SER A 73 9.83 -9.18 16.42
C SER A 73 9.36 -10.60 16.08
N GLU A 74 9.21 -11.44 17.10
CA GLU A 74 8.68 -12.78 16.95
C GLU A 74 7.24 -12.76 16.42
N VAL A 75 7.01 -13.51 15.33
CA VAL A 75 5.70 -13.62 14.69
C VAL A 75 4.80 -14.56 15.49
N ILE A 76 3.63 -14.06 15.88
CA ILE A 76 2.57 -14.82 16.55
C ILE A 76 1.62 -15.44 15.51
N ASP A 77 1.25 -14.65 14.50
CA ASP A 77 0.37 -15.11 13.41
C ASP A 77 0.74 -14.39 12.10
N TYR A 78 1.05 -15.16 11.06
CA TYR A 78 1.35 -14.62 9.72
C TYR A 78 0.14 -13.99 9.05
N ASN A 79 -1.06 -14.18 9.59
CA ASN A 79 -2.31 -13.65 9.06
C ASN A 79 -2.56 -14.15 7.63
N THR A 80 -2.12 -15.38 7.30
CA THR A 80 -1.99 -15.92 5.93
C THR A 80 -3.26 -15.80 5.09
N ARG A 81 -4.44 -15.91 5.71
CA ARG A 81 -5.73 -15.73 5.03
C ARG A 81 -5.86 -14.36 4.35
N PHE A 82 -5.25 -13.33 4.93
CA PHE A 82 -5.27 -11.98 4.41
C PHE A 82 -3.92 -11.68 3.75
N SER A 83 -2.80 -11.97 4.42
CA SER A 83 -1.46 -11.61 3.93
C SER A 83 -0.95 -12.42 2.73
N GLY A 84 -1.47 -13.64 2.53
CA GLY A 84 -0.88 -14.61 1.60
C GLY A 84 0.55 -15.04 1.94
N VAL A 85 1.07 -14.66 3.11
CA VAL A 85 2.41 -14.98 3.60
C VAL A 85 2.32 -16.10 4.64
N SER A 86 3.26 -17.03 4.60
CA SER A 86 3.37 -18.16 5.51
C SER A 86 4.80 -18.29 6.07
N ALA A 87 4.97 -19.09 7.13
CA ALA A 87 6.30 -19.41 7.67
C ALA A 87 7.27 -19.97 6.60
N LYS A 88 6.73 -20.69 5.60
CA LYS A 88 7.53 -21.32 4.53
C LYS A 88 8.15 -20.30 3.59
N ASP A 89 7.54 -19.13 3.45
CA ASP A 89 8.05 -18.05 2.60
C ASP A 89 9.37 -17.47 3.14
N TYR A 90 9.64 -17.65 4.44
CA TYR A 90 10.89 -17.25 5.09
C TYR A 90 11.98 -18.33 5.04
N SER A 91 11.63 -19.59 4.77
CA SER A 91 12.58 -20.72 4.75
C SER A 91 12.99 -21.15 3.33
N ASN A 92 12.16 -20.90 2.32
CA ASN A 92 12.30 -21.52 0.99
C ASN A 92 13.03 -20.66 -0.05
N GLY A 93 14.23 -20.15 0.28
CA GLY A 93 15.15 -19.57 -0.71
C GLY A 93 14.78 -18.17 -1.26
N ARG A 94 13.62 -17.61 -0.91
CA ARG A 94 13.39 -16.16 -1.00
C ARG A 94 14.07 -15.54 0.22
N CYS A 95 15.26 -14.97 0.07
CA CYS A 95 15.93 -14.27 1.16
C CYS A 95 15.08 -13.06 1.60
N PRO A 96 14.41 -13.12 2.76
CA PRO A 96 13.53 -12.03 3.20
C PRO A 96 14.38 -10.81 3.51
N LYS A 97 13.93 -9.63 3.07
CA LYS A 97 14.62 -8.37 3.35
C LYS A 97 14.25 -7.84 4.72
N THR A 98 15.17 -7.14 5.38
CA THR A 98 14.83 -6.34 6.54
C THR A 98 13.99 -5.13 6.13
N LEU A 99 13.21 -4.58 7.07
CA LEU A 99 12.45 -3.35 6.83
C LEU A 99 13.35 -2.22 6.31
N ARG A 100 14.57 -2.11 6.83
CA ARG A 100 15.54 -1.08 6.43
C ARG A 100 16.01 -1.23 4.98
N GLU A 101 16.23 -2.46 4.52
CA GLU A 101 16.59 -2.72 3.12
C GLU A 101 15.44 -2.35 2.19
N VAL A 102 14.21 -2.73 2.55
CA VAL A 102 13.00 -2.35 1.81
C VAL A 102 12.84 -0.84 1.74
N GLN A 103 12.98 -0.14 2.87
CA GLN A 103 12.96 1.33 2.92
C GLN A 103 14.00 1.95 1.99
N ASN A 104 15.23 1.43 1.97
CA ASN A 104 16.29 1.92 1.08
C ASN A 104 15.94 1.69 -0.40
N ASP A 105 15.42 0.51 -0.75
CA ASP A 105 15.00 0.19 -2.11
C ASP A 105 13.89 1.14 -2.58
N LEU A 106 12.84 1.29 -1.77
CA LEU A 106 11.70 2.18 -2.05
C LEU A 106 12.16 3.62 -2.22
N MET A 107 13.06 4.11 -1.37
CA MET A 107 13.64 5.46 -1.47
C MET A 107 14.48 5.65 -2.74
N GLY A 108 14.90 4.56 -3.39
CA GLY A 108 15.56 4.58 -4.70
C GLY A 108 14.69 5.21 -5.78
N PHE A 109 13.39 4.95 -5.79
CA PHE A 109 12.47 5.37 -6.87
C PHE A 109 11.23 6.15 -6.39
N ILE A 110 10.85 6.06 -5.12
CA ILE A 110 9.79 6.87 -4.51
C ILE A 110 10.39 8.16 -3.94
N LYS A 111 10.06 9.28 -4.56
CA LYS A 111 10.50 10.63 -4.20
C LYS A 111 9.35 11.39 -3.54
N ALA A 112 9.63 12.57 -2.99
CA ALA A 112 8.62 13.33 -2.25
C ALA A 112 7.39 13.73 -3.09
N ASP A 113 7.57 13.90 -4.40
CA ASP A 113 6.54 14.24 -5.39
C ASP A 113 5.96 13.04 -6.14
N THR A 114 6.48 11.82 -5.92
CA THR A 114 5.90 10.58 -6.45
C THR A 114 4.50 10.39 -5.90
N ILE A 115 3.52 10.13 -6.76
CA ILE A 115 2.14 9.88 -6.34
C ILE A 115 1.98 8.42 -5.96
N LEU A 116 1.68 8.15 -4.68
CA LEU A 116 1.34 6.82 -4.19
C LEU A 116 -0.17 6.63 -4.16
N ILE A 117 -0.65 5.56 -4.79
CA ILE A 117 -2.05 5.20 -4.88
C ILE A 117 -2.25 3.88 -4.13
N GLY A 118 -3.24 3.79 -3.24
CA GLY A 118 -3.54 2.57 -2.49
C GLY A 118 -4.91 2.62 -1.83
N HIS A 119 -5.16 1.74 -0.87
CA HIS A 119 -6.45 1.64 -0.18
C HIS A 119 -6.27 1.52 1.33
N GLY A 120 -6.43 2.62 2.07
CA GLY A 120 -6.08 2.69 3.49
C GLY A 120 -4.56 2.79 3.71
N LEU A 121 -3.91 3.62 2.88
CA LEU A 121 -2.45 3.80 2.81
C LEU A 121 -1.82 4.19 4.14
N GLU A 122 -2.60 4.71 5.10
CA GLU A 122 -2.07 5.00 6.42
C GLU A 122 -1.57 3.75 7.14
N ASN A 123 -2.13 2.57 6.84
CA ASN A 123 -1.71 1.32 7.44
C ASN A 123 -0.40 0.85 6.79
N ASP A 124 -0.33 0.88 5.46
CA ASP A 124 0.86 0.55 4.68
C ASP A 124 2.05 1.42 5.08
N LEU A 125 1.86 2.75 5.12
CA LEU A 125 2.92 3.70 5.45
C LEU A 125 3.38 3.59 6.91
N ARG A 126 2.49 3.22 7.84
CA ARG A 126 2.89 2.92 9.23
C ARG A 126 3.70 1.63 9.30
N ALA A 127 3.28 0.56 8.64
CA ALA A 127 4.00 -0.71 8.60
C ALA A 127 5.39 -0.57 7.94
N LEU A 128 5.47 0.25 6.88
CA LEU A 128 6.73 0.63 6.22
C LEU A 128 7.61 1.57 7.05
N LYS A 129 7.08 2.13 8.15
CA LYS A 129 7.68 3.26 8.88
C LYS A 129 8.14 4.34 7.87
N MET A 130 7.26 4.79 6.98
CA MET A 130 7.59 5.75 5.92
C MET A 130 6.68 6.98 5.98
N ILE A 131 7.28 8.17 5.97
CA ILE A 131 6.58 9.46 5.88
C ILE A 131 6.61 9.93 4.44
N HIS A 132 5.45 9.93 3.81
CA HIS A 132 5.24 10.38 2.44
C HIS A 132 3.91 11.15 2.35
N ASN A 133 3.90 12.29 1.66
CA ASN A 133 2.77 13.22 1.69
C ASN A 133 1.91 13.19 0.41
N THR A 134 2.45 12.69 -0.70
CA THR A 134 1.80 12.75 -2.02
C THR A 134 1.00 11.47 -2.26
N CYS A 135 -0.05 11.29 -1.45
CA CYS A 135 -0.89 10.09 -1.44
C CYS A 135 -2.27 10.33 -2.06
N VAL A 136 -2.77 9.33 -2.77
CA VAL A 136 -4.15 9.21 -3.23
C VAL A 136 -4.73 7.92 -2.66
N ASP A 137 -5.58 8.07 -1.65
CA ASP A 137 -6.17 6.93 -0.98
C ASP A 137 -7.57 6.63 -1.52
N THR A 138 -7.73 5.49 -2.17
CA THR A 138 -9.02 5.08 -2.77
C THR A 138 -10.12 4.89 -1.71
N SER A 139 -9.79 4.57 -0.46
CA SER A 139 -10.79 4.49 0.62
C SER A 139 -11.38 5.85 0.99
N VAL A 140 -10.65 6.94 0.71
CA VAL A 140 -11.08 8.32 0.90
C VAL A 140 -11.78 8.85 -0.36
N ILE A 141 -11.25 8.54 -1.54
CA ILE A 141 -11.82 8.97 -2.84
C ILE A 141 -13.21 8.34 -3.07
N PHE A 142 -13.43 7.12 -2.59
CA PHE A 142 -14.71 6.41 -2.69
C PHE A 142 -15.34 6.21 -1.31
N PRO A 143 -15.90 7.27 -0.70
CA PRO A 143 -16.40 7.23 0.66
C PRO A 143 -17.58 6.27 0.81
N HIS A 144 -17.75 5.75 2.03
CA HIS A 144 -18.94 5.00 2.39
C HIS A 144 -20.16 5.92 2.49
N HIS A 145 -21.35 5.44 2.12
CA HIS A 145 -22.59 6.24 2.14
C HIS A 145 -22.94 6.74 3.55
N PHE A 146 -22.71 5.93 4.58
CA PHE A 146 -22.88 6.32 5.99
C PHE A 146 -21.76 7.22 6.56
N GLY A 147 -20.77 7.61 5.74
CA GLY A 147 -19.63 8.39 6.20
C GLY A 147 -18.71 7.64 7.17
N LEU A 148 -17.77 8.38 7.77
CA LEU A 148 -16.83 7.84 8.76
C LEU A 148 -17.57 7.37 10.03
N PRO A 149 -17.09 6.32 10.71
CA PRO A 149 -15.84 5.59 10.49
C PRO A 149 -15.93 4.47 9.44
N TYR A 150 -17.08 4.28 8.79
CA TYR A 150 -17.27 3.22 7.81
C TYR A 150 -16.50 3.54 6.52
N ARG A 151 -15.79 2.55 5.99
CA ARG A 151 -15.09 2.62 4.70
C ARG A 151 -15.54 1.47 3.82
N ARG A 152 -15.62 1.69 2.51
CA ARG A 152 -15.86 0.59 1.56
C ARG A 152 -14.58 -0.21 1.41
N SER A 153 -14.66 -1.53 1.53
CA SER A 153 -13.53 -2.41 1.21
C SER A 153 -13.13 -2.28 -0.26
N LEU A 154 -11.85 -2.48 -0.57
CA LEU A 154 -11.34 -2.58 -1.94
C LEU A 154 -12.13 -3.59 -2.78
N LYS A 155 -12.43 -4.77 -2.23
CA LYS A 155 -13.24 -5.80 -2.89
C LYS A 155 -14.63 -5.32 -3.32
N SER A 156 -15.34 -4.62 -2.44
CA SER A 156 -16.64 -4.01 -2.78
C SER A 156 -16.52 -2.97 -3.89
N LEU A 157 -15.46 -2.16 -3.90
CA LEU A 157 -15.23 -1.16 -4.94
C LEU A 157 -14.90 -1.81 -6.28
N ALA A 158 -14.03 -2.82 -6.28
CA ALA A 158 -13.67 -3.57 -7.48
C ALA A 158 -14.90 -4.20 -8.16
N ILE A 159 -15.77 -4.83 -7.37
CA ILE A 159 -17.01 -5.45 -7.88
C ILE A 159 -17.94 -4.37 -8.43
N TYR A 160 -18.21 -3.31 -7.67
CA TYR A 160 -19.24 -2.34 -8.03
C TYR A 160 -18.83 -1.39 -9.16
N LEU A 161 -17.57 -0.97 -9.20
CA LEU A 161 -17.09 0.07 -10.12
C LEU A 161 -16.35 -0.50 -11.33
N LEU A 162 -15.58 -1.58 -11.12
CA LEU A 162 -14.75 -2.19 -12.17
C LEU A 162 -15.37 -3.48 -12.73
N ASN A 163 -16.45 -3.99 -12.11
CA ASN A 163 -17.04 -5.29 -12.42
C ASN A 163 -16.01 -6.43 -12.36
N ARG A 164 -15.14 -6.41 -11.34
CA ARG A 164 -14.07 -7.38 -11.11
C ARG A 164 -14.17 -8.01 -9.74
N SER A 165 -14.00 -9.32 -9.68
CA SER A 165 -13.89 -10.07 -8.43
C SER A 165 -12.42 -10.28 -8.08
N ILE A 166 -11.98 -9.64 -7.00
CA ILE A 166 -10.61 -9.76 -6.45
C ILE A 166 -10.63 -10.53 -5.13
N GLN A 167 -9.44 -10.95 -4.65
CA GLN A 167 -9.28 -11.65 -3.38
C GLN A 167 -10.20 -12.89 -3.30
N THR A 168 -10.19 -13.70 -4.35
CA THR A 168 -11.00 -14.93 -4.47
C THR A 168 -10.22 -16.19 -4.12
N SER A 169 -8.89 -16.09 -4.06
CA SER A 169 -8.01 -17.21 -3.75
C SER A 169 -8.12 -17.64 -2.28
N PRO A 170 -8.16 -18.96 -1.99
CA PRO A 170 -8.08 -19.45 -0.62
C PRO A 170 -6.67 -19.33 -0.02
N ALA A 171 -5.65 -19.04 -0.84
CA ALA A 171 -4.26 -18.94 -0.41
C ALA A 171 -3.89 -17.59 0.24
N GLY A 172 -4.83 -16.64 0.30
CA GLY A 172 -4.60 -15.29 0.80
C GLY A 172 -4.82 -14.21 -0.27
N HIS A 173 -4.62 -12.95 0.10
CA HIS A 173 -4.67 -11.86 -0.87
C HIS A 173 -3.39 -11.81 -1.72
N ASP A 174 -3.52 -11.23 -2.90
CA ASP A 174 -2.39 -10.91 -3.77
C ASP A 174 -2.24 -9.39 -3.78
N SER A 175 -1.31 -8.88 -2.97
CA SER A 175 -0.97 -7.45 -2.94
C SER A 175 -0.70 -6.83 -4.32
N SER A 176 -0.27 -7.62 -5.32
CA SER A 176 -0.13 -7.12 -6.69
C SER A 176 -1.49 -6.89 -7.38
N GLU A 177 -2.48 -7.77 -7.13
CA GLU A 177 -3.87 -7.61 -7.59
C GLU A 177 -4.51 -6.39 -6.92
N ASP A 178 -4.29 -6.22 -5.62
CA ASP A 178 -4.86 -5.12 -4.84
C ASP A 178 -4.27 -3.76 -5.26
N ALA A 179 -2.95 -3.67 -5.42
CA ALA A 179 -2.28 -2.46 -5.92
C ALA A 179 -2.73 -2.10 -7.35
N ARG A 180 -2.86 -3.09 -8.25
CA ARG A 180 -3.42 -2.87 -9.61
C ARG A 180 -4.86 -2.40 -9.57
N THR A 181 -5.65 -2.95 -8.66
CA THR A 181 -7.06 -2.56 -8.50
C THR A 181 -7.18 -1.10 -8.06
N CYS A 182 -6.32 -0.64 -7.14
CA CYS A 182 -6.28 0.76 -6.72
C CYS A 182 -5.99 1.71 -7.90
N ILE A 183 -5.03 1.36 -8.76
CA ILE A 183 -4.76 2.10 -10.00
C ILE A 183 -6.00 2.11 -10.91
N GLY A 184 -6.61 0.94 -11.14
CA GLY A 184 -7.81 0.81 -11.97
C GLY A 184 -8.98 1.67 -11.47
N LEU A 185 -9.19 1.73 -10.14
CA LEU A 185 -10.20 2.59 -9.53
C LEU A 185 -9.94 4.08 -9.78
N MET A 186 -8.69 4.53 -9.66
CA MET A 186 -8.37 5.93 -9.95
C MET A 186 -8.51 6.28 -11.43
N LEU A 187 -8.12 5.38 -12.34
CA LEU A 187 -8.35 5.56 -13.78
C LEU A 187 -9.84 5.63 -14.11
N TYR A 188 -10.66 4.76 -13.50
CA TYR A 188 -12.12 4.85 -13.60
C TYR A 188 -12.64 6.21 -13.11
N ARG A 189 -12.15 6.70 -11.97
CA ARG A 189 -12.57 8.00 -11.43
C ARG A 189 -12.24 9.15 -12.39
N ILE A 190 -11.01 9.19 -12.90
CA ILE A 190 -10.56 10.20 -13.88
C ILE A 190 -11.43 10.13 -15.14
N GLN A 191 -11.71 8.92 -15.63
CA GLN A 191 -12.55 8.73 -16.80
C GLN A 191 -13.95 9.31 -16.60
N LYS A 192 -14.55 9.10 -15.42
CA LYS A 192 -15.87 9.63 -15.07
C LYS A 192 -15.86 11.14 -14.91
N ASP A 193 -14.85 11.69 -14.23
CA ASP A 193 -14.77 13.13 -13.93
C ASP A 193 -14.51 13.97 -15.19
N TYR A 194 -13.77 13.43 -16.16
CA TYR A 194 -13.43 14.12 -17.41
C TYR A 194 -14.22 13.63 -18.64
N HIS A 195 -15.22 12.77 -18.45
CA HIS A 195 -16.03 12.19 -19.54
C HIS A 195 -15.20 11.56 -20.67
N LEU A 196 -14.07 10.91 -20.34
CA LEU A 196 -13.16 10.34 -21.32
C LEU A 196 -13.63 8.97 -21.80
N ASN A 197 -13.35 8.62 -23.07
CA ASN A 197 -13.60 7.27 -23.61
C ASN A 197 -12.29 6.46 -23.66
N LEU A 198 -11.73 6.14 -22.50
CA LEU A 198 -10.53 5.31 -22.38
C LEU A 198 -10.92 3.82 -22.25
N LYS A 199 -10.27 2.95 -23.02
CA LYS A 199 -10.30 1.49 -22.82
C LYS A 199 -9.07 1.12 -21.99
N PHE A 200 -9.27 0.59 -20.79
CA PHE A 200 -8.17 0.19 -19.92
C PHE A 200 -8.04 -1.34 -19.84
N SER A 201 -6.82 -1.82 -20.07
CA SER A 201 -6.39 -3.20 -19.80
C SER A 201 -5.32 -3.15 -18.72
N VAL A 202 -5.72 -2.79 -17.50
CA VAL A 202 -4.90 -2.95 -16.28
C VAL A 202 -5.29 -4.24 -15.60
#